data_AF-A0A2E5C1U5-F1
#
_entry.id   AF-A0A2E5C1U5-F1
#
_cell.length_a   1.000
_cell.length_b   1.000
_cell.length_c   1.000
_cell.angle_alpha   90.00
_cell.angle_beta   90.00
_cell.angle_gamma   90.00
#
_symmetry.space_group_name_H-M   'P 1'
#
loop_
_entity.id
_entity.type
_entity.pdbx_description
1 polymer ?
#
loop_
_entity_poly.entity_id
_entity_poly.type
_entity_poly.pdbx_seq_one_letter_code
_entity_poly.pdbx_strand_id
1 'polypeptide(L)'
;MRKLVVLSCVFLILSGILLSYPEIFPWAEESTAVSLLHIWAGIFFIVIFPLYSWDHIKGHSDRLSKISLSTATGILQFFAGIGLIISGIPLLLYSADVLDFPRDIHLFLTFVLALSLILHKISEK
;
A
#
# COMPACT_ATOMS: atom_id res chain seq x y z
N MET A 1 2.62 -15.27 6.55
CA MET A 1 1.93 -14.17 5.85
C MET A 1 2.51 -12.78 6.15
N ARG A 2 2.76 -12.39 7.41
CA ARG A 2 3.29 -11.04 7.75
C ARG A 2 4.47 -10.57 6.89
N LYS A 3 5.56 -11.34 6.81
CA LYS A 3 6.76 -10.96 6.03
C LYS A 3 6.44 -10.73 4.56
N LEU A 4 5.58 -11.58 3.98
CA LEU A 4 5.15 -11.48 2.59
C LEU A 4 4.38 -10.18 2.34
N VAL A 5 3.38 -9.88 3.18
CA VAL A 5 2.58 -8.65 3.06
C VAL A 5 3.45 -7.41 3.24
N VAL A 6 4.35 -7.40 4.23
CA VAL A 6 5.28 -6.28 4.44
C VAL A 6 6.20 -6.08 3.24
N LEU A 7 6.77 -7.16 2.69
CA LEU A 7 7.58 -7.07 1.48
C LEU A 7 6.79 -6.55 0.28
N SER A 8 5.56 -7.01 0.09
CA SER A 8 4.66 -6.50 -0.96
C SER A 8 4.36 -5.02 -0.75
N CYS A 9 4.05 -4.57 0.46
CA CYS A 9 3.85 -3.15 0.76
C CYS A 9 5.10 -2.33 0.42
N VAL A 10 6.28 -2.74 0.89
CA VAL A 10 7.54 -2.03 0.63
C VAL A 10 7.81 -1.96 -0.87
N PHE A 11 7.66 -3.07 -1.58
CA PHE A 11 7.84 -3.09 -3.03
C PHE A 11 6.86 -2.15 -3.75
N LEU A 12 5.57 -2.20 -3.42
CA LEU A 12 4.54 -1.36 -4.03
C LEU A 12 4.73 0.12 -3.72
N ILE A 13 5.13 0.47 -2.51
CA ILE A 13 5.44 1.85 -2.12
C ILE A 13 6.61 2.37 -2.97
N LEU A 14 7.71 1.62 -3.04
CA LEU A 14 8.89 2.07 -3.76
C LEU A 14 8.63 2.18 -5.26
N SER A 15 8.02 1.15 -5.86
CA SER A 15 7.68 1.17 -7.29
C SER A 15 6.64 2.22 -7.63
N GLY A 16 5.63 2.46 -6.77
CA GLY A 16 4.63 3.50 -6.98
C GLY A 16 5.20 4.91 -6.90
N ILE A 17 6.09 5.19 -5.93
CA ILE A 17 6.81 6.48 -5.85
C ILE A 17 7.69 6.66 -7.10
N LEU A 18 8.41 5.62 -7.51
CA LEU A 18 9.29 5.67 -8.66
C LEU A 18 8.52 6.03 -9.95
N LEU A 19 7.34 5.43 -10.15
CA LEU A 19 6.46 5.71 -11.29
C LEU A 19 5.76 7.08 -11.21
N SER A 20 5.57 7.63 -10.01
CA SER A 20 4.87 8.91 -9.81
C SER A 20 5.75 10.14 -9.99
N TYR A 21 7.07 9.98 -10.01
CA TYR A 21 8.03 11.09 -10.10
C TYR A 21 9.06 10.86 -11.23
N PRO A 22 8.62 10.86 -12.49
CA PRO A 22 9.51 10.65 -13.64
C PRO A 22 10.60 11.71 -13.77
N GLU A 23 10.34 12.96 -13.35
CA GLU A 23 11.34 14.04 -13.32
C GLU A 23 12.56 13.72 -12.45
N ILE A 24 12.36 12.90 -11.41
CA ILE A 24 13.42 12.45 -10.50
C ILE A 24 13.99 11.10 -10.97
N PHE A 25 13.17 10.27 -11.60
CA PHE A 25 13.49 8.91 -12.03
C PHE A 25 13.09 8.65 -13.50
N PRO A 26 13.71 9.32 -14.48
CA PRO A 26 13.25 9.29 -15.87
C PRO A 26 13.33 7.89 -16.49
N TRP A 27 14.31 7.08 -16.07
CA TRP A 27 14.47 5.69 -16.50
C TRP A 27 13.34 4.76 -16.03
N ALA A 28 12.55 5.16 -15.03
CA ALA A 28 11.51 4.32 -14.46
C ALA A 28 10.19 4.40 -15.22
N GLU A 29 9.86 5.57 -15.79
CA GLU A 29 8.71 5.74 -16.67
C GLU A 29 8.90 5.00 -18.00
N GLU A 30 10.12 5.06 -18.56
CA GLU A 30 10.49 4.28 -19.75
C GLU A 30 10.56 2.77 -19.47
N SER A 31 10.60 2.36 -18.20
CA SER A 31 10.71 0.96 -17.83
C SER A 31 9.35 0.28 -17.77
N THR A 32 8.95 -0.34 -18.89
CA THR A 32 7.82 -1.28 -18.95
C THR A 32 7.91 -2.34 -17.83
N ALA A 33 9.13 -2.71 -17.41
CA ALA A 33 9.35 -3.70 -16.36
C ALA A 33 8.88 -3.21 -14.97
N VAL A 34 9.19 -1.97 -14.57
CA VAL A 34 8.76 -1.42 -13.27
C VAL A 34 7.24 -1.35 -13.19
N SER A 35 6.60 -0.82 -14.23
CA SER A 35 5.15 -0.73 -14.32
C SER A 35 4.48 -2.11 -14.25
N LEU A 36 4.96 -3.07 -15.05
CA LEU A 36 4.44 -4.44 -15.03
C LEU A 36 4.60 -5.10 -13.66
N LEU A 37 5.77 -4.96 -13.01
CA LEU A 37 5.99 -5.55 -11.70
C LEU A 37 5.11 -4.90 -10.62
N HIS A 38 4.90 -3.58 -10.69
CA HIS A 38 3.98 -2.87 -9.78
C HIS A 38 2.55 -3.40 -9.93
N ILE A 39 2.08 -3.54 -11.18
CA ILE A 39 0.75 -4.08 -11.48
C ILE A 39 0.60 -5.53 -10.96
N TRP A 40 1.55 -6.42 -11.28
CA TRP A 40 1.49 -7.81 -10.83
C TRP A 40 1.56 -7.95 -9.31
N ALA A 41 2.43 -7.17 -8.66
CA ALA A 41 2.48 -7.10 -7.20
C ALA A 41 1.17 -6.57 -6.62
N GLY A 42 0.53 -5.60 -7.28
CA GLY A 42 -0.77 -5.05 -6.90
C GLY A 42 -1.88 -6.10 -7.00
N ILE A 43 -1.96 -6.84 -8.10
CA ILE A 43 -2.92 -7.94 -8.29
C ILE A 43 -2.74 -8.99 -7.20
N PHE A 44 -1.49 -9.36 -6.89
CA PHE A 44 -1.21 -10.28 -5.79
C PHE A 44 -1.64 -9.71 -4.44
N PHE A 45 -1.41 -8.41 -4.21
CA PHE A 45 -1.76 -7.69 -2.99
C PHE A 45 -3.26 -7.65 -2.72
N ILE A 46 -4.10 -7.55 -3.77
CA ILE A 46 -5.57 -7.62 -3.67
C ILE A 46 -6.01 -8.88 -2.90
N VAL A 47 -5.28 -9.98 -3.05
CA VAL A 47 -5.63 -11.26 -2.39
C VAL A 47 -4.96 -11.37 -1.02
N ILE A 48 -3.65 -11.16 -0.94
CA ILE A 48 -2.91 -11.47 0.29
C ILE A 48 -3.18 -10.47 1.41
N PHE A 49 -3.47 -9.21 1.09
CA PHE A 49 -3.65 -8.17 2.09
C PHE A 49 -4.96 -8.37 2.88
N PRO A 50 -6.15 -8.50 2.25
CA PRO A 50 -7.39 -8.76 2.99
C PRO A 50 -7.33 -10.05 3.82
N LEU A 51 -6.74 -11.12 3.29
CA LEU A 51 -6.59 -12.39 4.01
C LEU A 51 -5.73 -12.22 5.27
N TYR A 52 -4.57 -11.57 5.14
CA TYR A 52 -3.70 -11.31 6.27
C TYR A 52 -4.34 -10.34 7.28
N SER A 53 -4.96 -9.26 6.82
CA SER A 53 -5.63 -8.30 7.70
C SER A 53 -6.74 -8.96 8.51
N TRP A 54 -7.54 -9.83 7.90
CA TRP A 54 -8.60 -10.56 8.58
C TRP A 54 -8.07 -11.48 9.68
N ASP A 55 -7.07 -12.30 9.35
CA ASP A 55 -6.41 -13.20 10.31
C ASP A 55 -5.77 -12.41 11.46
N HIS A 56 -5.07 -11.32 11.12
CA HIS A 56 -4.40 -10.47 12.09
C HIS A 56 -5.37 -9.75 13.04
N ILE A 57 -6.49 -9.23 12.52
CA ILE A 57 -7.55 -8.59 13.30
C ILE A 57 -8.19 -9.59 14.26
N LYS A 58 -8.51 -10.80 13.79
CA LYS A 58 -9.08 -11.86 14.64
C LYS A 58 -8.13 -12.25 15.77
N GLY A 59 -6.86 -12.47 15.45
CA GLY A 59 -5.83 -12.85 16.42
C GLY A 59 -5.51 -11.78 17.47
N HIS A 60 -5.88 -10.52 17.23
CA HIS A 60 -5.59 -9.39 18.12
C HIS A 60 -6.82 -8.58 18.50
N SER A 61 -8.02 -9.16 18.39
CA SER A 61 -9.29 -8.47 18.62
C SER A 61 -9.35 -7.79 20.00
N ASP A 62 -8.86 -8.45 21.05
CA ASP A 62 -8.79 -7.89 22.41
C ASP A 62 -7.93 -6.62 22.51
N ARG A 63 -6.88 -6.49 21.66
CA ARG A 63 -5.98 -5.33 21.64
C ARG A 63 -6.57 -4.14 20.89
N LEU A 64 -7.56 -4.36 20.02
CA LEU A 64 -8.21 -3.27 19.27
C LEU A 64 -8.98 -2.31 20.20
N SER A 65 -9.43 -2.79 21.36
CA SER A 65 -10.08 -1.96 22.38
C SER A 65 -9.11 -1.01 23.09
N LYS A 66 -7.80 -1.24 22.99
CA LYS A 66 -6.77 -0.43 23.66
C LYS A 66 -6.28 0.66 22.72
N ILE A 67 -6.45 1.91 23.13
CA ILE A 67 -5.88 3.06 22.42
C ILE A 67 -4.36 3.03 22.62
N SER A 68 -3.65 2.64 21.57
CA SER A 68 -2.19 2.63 21.52
C SER A 68 -1.72 3.08 20.15
N LEU A 69 -0.48 3.56 20.06
CA LEU A 69 0.12 3.95 18.78
C LEU A 69 0.18 2.76 17.80
N SER A 70 0.46 1.55 18.28
CA SER A 70 0.43 0.32 17.50
C SER A 70 -0.98 0.04 16.95
N THR A 71 -2.02 0.20 17.77
CA THR A 71 -3.42 0.03 17.34
C THR A 71 -3.80 1.07 16.28
N ALA A 72 -3.49 2.35 16.53
CA ALA A 72 -3.81 3.45 15.61
C ALA A 72 -3.11 3.28 14.26
N THR A 73 -1.81 2.99 14.26
CA THR A 73 -1.04 2.76 13.02
C THR A 73 -1.48 1.50 12.30
N GLY A 74 -1.87 0.43 13.01
CA GLY A 74 -2.45 -0.77 12.39
C GLY A 74 -3.79 -0.50 11.69
N ILE A 75 -4.65 0.31 12.31
CA ILE A 75 -5.92 0.76 11.70
C ILE A 75 -5.65 1.60 10.45
N LEU A 76 -4.69 2.55 10.52
CA LEU A 76 -4.29 3.36 9.37
C LEU A 76 -3.76 2.50 8.22
N GLN A 77 -2.91 1.51 8.52
CA GLN A 77 -2.41 0.56 7.51
C GLN A 77 -3.55 -0.22 6.86
N PHE A 78 -4.54 -0.68 7.65
CA PHE A 78 -5.70 -1.39 7.13
C PHE A 78 -6.48 -0.53 6.13
N PHE A 79 -6.89 0.67 6.53
CA PHE A 79 -7.66 1.55 5.64
C PHE A 79 -6.85 2.05 4.45
N ALA A 80 -5.55 2.34 4.63
CA ALA A 80 -4.69 2.72 3.52
C ALA A 80 -4.53 1.59 2.51
N GLY A 81 -4.31 0.35 2.95
CA GLY A 81 -4.20 -0.81 2.06
C GLY A 81 -5.49 -1.12 1.31
N ILE A 82 -6.65 -1.02 1.97
CA ILE A 82 -7.95 -1.15 1.29
C ILE A 82 -8.17 -0.01 0.30
N GLY A 83 -7.86 1.23 0.68
CA GLY A 83 -7.98 2.39 -0.20
C GLY A 83 -7.06 2.30 -1.43
N LEU A 84 -5.85 1.78 -1.27
CA LEU A 84 -4.92 1.53 -2.38
C LEU A 84 -5.46 0.46 -3.34
N ILE A 85 -6.10 -0.59 -2.84
CA ILE A 85 -6.79 -1.57 -3.70
C ILE A 85 -7.93 -0.89 -4.48
N ILE A 86 -8.79 -0.14 -3.78
CA ILE A 86 -9.96 0.52 -4.39
C ILE A 86 -9.55 1.56 -5.45
N SER A 87 -8.49 2.33 -5.19
CA SER A 87 -7.98 3.32 -6.15
C SER A 87 -7.12 2.71 -7.26
N GLY A 88 -6.40 1.62 -6.98
CA GLY A 88 -5.55 0.93 -7.94
C GLY A 88 -6.33 0.17 -9.03
N ILE A 89 -7.51 -0.38 -8.72
CA ILE A 89 -8.34 -1.09 -9.71
C ILE A 89 -8.78 -0.16 -10.86
N PRO A 90 -9.36 1.03 -10.62
CA PRO A 90 -9.65 1.98 -11.70
C PRO A 90 -8.42 2.39 -12.50
N LEU A 91 -7.28 2.64 -11.85
CA LEU A 91 -6.03 3.03 -12.51
C LEU A 91 -5.52 1.91 -13.44
N LEU A 92 -5.65 0.65 -13.01
CA LEU A 92 -5.33 -0.52 -13.83
C LEU A 92 -6.20 -0.61 -15.09
N LEU A 93 -7.49 -0.27 -14.98
CA LEU A 93 -8.47 -0.44 -16.05
C LEU A 93 -8.49 0.73 -17.06
N TYR A 94 -8.18 1.95 -16.63
CA TYR A 94 -8.39 3.17 -17.43
C TYR A 94 -7.15 4.05 -17.58
N SER A 95 -5.99 3.64 -17.05
CA SER A 95 -4.76 4.43 -16.94
C SER A 95 -4.83 5.60 -15.94
N ALA A 96 -3.66 5.97 -15.41
CA ALA A 96 -3.47 7.10 -14.51
C ALA A 96 -3.55 8.46 -15.23
N ASP A 97 -3.38 8.48 -16.55
CA ASP A 97 -3.42 9.71 -17.36
C ASP A 97 -4.85 10.24 -17.56
N VAL A 98 -5.85 9.39 -17.29
CA VAL A 98 -7.27 9.70 -17.52
C VAL A 98 -8.00 10.00 -16.20
N LEU A 99 -7.49 9.47 -15.07
CA LEU A 99 -8.17 9.45 -13.79
C LEU A 99 -7.39 10.21 -12.71
N ASP A 100 -7.47 11.54 -12.73
CA ASP A 100 -6.76 12.41 -11.78
C ASP A 100 -7.11 12.08 -10.32
N PHE A 101 -8.40 11.97 -9.98
CA PHE A 101 -8.81 11.74 -8.60
C PHE A 101 -8.32 10.39 -8.03
N PRO A 102 -8.53 9.23 -8.71
CA PRO A 102 -7.94 7.96 -8.29
C PRO A 102 -6.42 8.00 -8.20
N ARG A 103 -5.72 8.69 -9.11
CA ARG A 103 -4.26 8.82 -9.07
C ARG A 103 -3.81 9.56 -7.81
N ASP A 104 -4.39 10.72 -7.54
CA ASP A 104 -3.99 11.59 -6.43
C ASP A 104 -4.27 10.92 -5.08
N ILE A 105 -5.43 10.27 -4.92
CA ILE A 105 -5.73 9.53 -3.69
C ILE A 105 -4.83 8.30 -3.54
N HIS A 106 -4.50 7.60 -4.62
CA HIS A 106 -3.60 6.45 -4.59
C HIS A 106 -2.19 6.85 -4.12
N LEU A 107 -1.68 7.97 -4.63
CA LEU A 107 -0.40 8.54 -4.20
C LEU A 107 -0.43 9.00 -2.74
N PHE A 108 -1.48 9.73 -2.33
CA PHE A 108 -1.64 10.14 -0.94
C PHE A 108 -1.65 8.94 0.02
N LEU A 109 -2.43 7.91 -0.29
CA LEU A 109 -2.52 6.68 0.52
C LEU A 109 -1.21 5.90 0.54
N THR A 110 -0.39 5.99 -0.51
CA THR A 110 0.96 5.40 -0.55
C THR A 110 1.85 6.02 0.54
N PHE A 111 1.83 7.34 0.67
CA PHE A 111 2.56 8.04 1.75
C PHE A 111 2.00 7.73 3.14
N VAL A 112 0.68 7.66 3.30
CA VAL A 112 0.04 7.26 4.56
C VAL A 112 0.47 5.85 4.96
N LEU A 113 0.49 4.90 4.02
CA LEU A 113 0.93 3.53 4.28
C LEU A 113 2.42 3.48 4.65
N ALA A 114 3.28 4.21 3.94
CA ALA A 114 4.71 4.27 4.23
C ALA A 114 4.98 4.81 5.64
N LEU A 115 4.38 5.96 5.99
CA LEU A 115 4.54 6.58 7.30
C LEU A 115 3.99 5.68 8.42
N SER A 116 2.81 5.09 8.22
CA SER A 116 2.21 4.21 9.22
C SER A 116 3.01 2.92 9.43
N LEU A 117 3.67 2.36 8.40
CA LEU A 117 4.58 1.22 8.56
C LEU A 117 5.81 1.57 9.40
N ILE A 118 6.42 2.73 9.15
CA ILE A 118 7.59 3.21 9.91
C ILE A 118 7.20 3.42 11.38
N LEU A 119 6.11 4.15 11.64
CA LEU A 119 5.64 4.43 12.99
C LEU A 119 5.24 3.16 13.74
N HIS A 120 4.58 2.21 13.07
CA HIS A 120 4.21 0.93 13.68
C HIS A 120 5.45 0.13 14.07
N LYS A 121 6.48 0.12 13.22
CA LYS A 121 7.73 -0.58 13.52
C LYS A 121 8.48 0.01 14.70
N ILE A 122 8.42 1.33 14.88
CA ILE A 122 8.99 2.03 16.03
C ILE A 122 8.17 1.74 17.29
N SER A 123 6.84 1.72 17.20
CA SER A 123 5.94 1.45 18.32
C SER A 123 5.95 0.00 18.83
N GLU A 124 6.42 -0.96 18.02
CA GLU A 124 6.61 -2.35 18.45
C GLU A 124 7.90 -2.58 19.28
N LYS A 125 8.83 -1.61 19.27
CA LYS A 125 10.06 -1.65 20.08
C LYS A 125 9.82 -1.01 21.44
#